data_AF-A0AA39HKG3-F1
#
_entry.id   AF-A0AA39HKG3-F1
#
_cell.length_a   1.000
_cell.length_b   1.000
_cell.length_c   1.000
_cell.angle_alpha   90.00
_cell.angle_beta   90.00
_cell.angle_gamma   90.00
#
_symmetry.space_group_name_H-M   'P 1'
#
loop_
_entity.id
_entity.type
_entity.pdbx_description
1 polymer ?
#
loop_
_entity_poly.entity_id
_entity_poly.type
_entity_poly.pdbx_seq_one_letter_code
_entity_poly.pdbx_strand_id
1 'polypeptide(L)'
;MESLLPELIAPILDCVTFESLQSLSMLESSWLESTKIALASRFEGAVTIAFVKGSDLVEYSMEKRPIRKQNRFFRMLSVFDAEPRSSWTFIPGDAANIETLSLSVKMIDPRKDKGLEEGVRQDRAPFLQEIGKVFRLMTSCRKVVINIAKLDAYPEDLLALLPRDGLPGKVFLDTIDCDVIPPFDIPIRLRRVPFDSLSTDALQEASTLHGEHALDWLQKLWHRQPHVMWDDPIPIFVDHSWFYLHPPYFFTMSPERLDSMYFVLIKRRYTMAQQHSTTRGKPLMTLDGFGYVQHKLNSVEFWNCRASILSDRPRTNNAIEGWHNAFKSHFGSAVHPSLSKIIVALQKEEASAMLTLLPRETDSSQPLLAHERRSKYVQVDKSIKSLVLHFDGSVSGVVSHLMTLQNYLCKPNTFVNGPDA
;
A
#
# COMPACT_ATOMS: atom_id res chain seq x y z
N MET A 1 17.35 32.01 -20.10
CA MET A 1 17.43 30.62 -20.60
C MET A 1 17.53 30.55 -22.11
N GLU A 2 16.78 31.38 -22.85
CA GLU A 2 16.86 31.42 -24.33
C GLU A 2 18.23 31.82 -24.90
N SER A 3 19.10 32.42 -24.09
CA SER A 3 20.47 32.80 -24.45
C SER A 3 21.53 31.72 -24.18
N LEU A 4 21.16 30.55 -23.66
CA LEU A 4 22.12 29.47 -23.41
C LEU A 4 22.49 28.75 -24.71
N LEU A 5 23.79 28.48 -24.89
CA LEU A 5 24.28 27.70 -26.03
C LEU A 5 23.71 26.27 -25.99
N PRO A 6 23.35 25.68 -27.14
CA PRO A 6 22.81 24.32 -27.20
C PRO A 6 23.68 23.26 -26.48
N GLU A 7 25.01 23.41 -26.49
CA GLU A 7 25.90 22.47 -25.80
C GLU A 7 25.77 22.50 -24.28
N LEU A 8 25.32 23.62 -23.70
CA LEU A 8 25.08 23.77 -22.26
C LEU A 8 23.70 23.28 -21.85
N ILE A 9 22.76 23.15 -22.80
CA ILE A 9 21.39 22.74 -22.51
C ILE A 9 21.32 21.26 -22.11
N ALA A 10 22.01 20.38 -22.83
CA ALA A 10 21.94 18.93 -22.57
C ALA A 10 22.37 18.54 -21.14
N PRO A 11 23.53 18.99 -20.62
CA PRO A 11 23.92 18.69 -19.24
C PRO A 11 22.94 19.23 -18.19
N ILE A 12 22.32 20.38 -18.46
CA ILE A 12 21.30 20.96 -17.57
C ILE A 12 20.06 20.04 -17.57
N LEU A 13 19.57 19.64 -18.75
CA LEU A 13 18.41 18.77 -18.87
C LEU A 13 18.63 17.40 -18.23
N ASP A 14 19.86 16.88 -18.24
CA ASP A 14 20.24 15.63 -17.56
C ASP A 14 20.10 15.72 -16.04
N CYS A 15 20.27 16.91 -15.47
CA CYS A 15 20.08 17.15 -14.03
C CYS A 15 18.61 17.35 -13.63
N VAL A 16 17.74 17.81 -14.53
CA VAL A 16 16.33 18.14 -14.23
C VAL A 16 15.48 16.88 -14.01
N THR A 17 14.48 16.90 -13.12
CA THR A 17 13.58 15.74 -12.92
C THR A 17 12.65 15.53 -14.10
N PHE A 18 12.16 14.30 -14.31
CA PHE A 18 11.22 14.02 -15.40
C PHE A 18 9.98 14.93 -15.35
N GLU A 19 9.40 15.17 -14.17
CA GLU A 19 8.21 16.03 -14.00
C GLU A 19 8.51 17.48 -14.37
N SER A 20 9.71 17.94 -14.03
CA SER A 20 10.17 19.29 -14.36
C SER A 20 10.43 19.43 -15.86
N LEU A 21 11.04 18.43 -16.50
CA LEU A 21 11.19 18.37 -17.96
C LEU A 21 9.82 18.33 -18.67
N GLN A 22 8.87 17.57 -18.15
CA GLN A 22 7.51 17.52 -18.69
C GLN A 22 6.84 18.90 -18.61
N SER A 23 7.03 19.61 -17.50
CA SER A 23 6.52 20.98 -17.34
C SER A 23 7.18 21.95 -18.32
N LEU A 24 8.49 21.82 -18.56
CA LEU A 24 9.23 22.61 -19.56
C LEU A 24 8.76 22.33 -20.99
N SER A 25 8.41 21.08 -21.31
CA SER A 25 7.93 20.70 -22.66
C SER A 25 6.61 21.34 -23.05
N MET A 26 5.86 21.87 -22.07
CA MET A 26 4.59 22.58 -22.30
C MET A 26 4.80 24.07 -22.62
N LEU A 27 6.01 24.59 -22.41
CA LEU A 27 6.35 25.97 -22.74
C LEU A 27 6.83 26.03 -24.20
N GLU A 28 6.20 26.87 -25.01
CA GLU A 28 6.70 27.23 -26.34
C GLU A 28 8.01 28.01 -26.20
N SER A 29 9.12 27.27 -26.13
CA SER A 29 10.46 27.81 -25.94
C SER A 29 11.42 27.24 -26.97
N SER A 30 12.55 27.91 -27.19
CA SER A 30 13.64 27.40 -28.03
C SER A 30 14.22 26.06 -27.55
N TRP A 31 13.86 25.62 -26.34
CA TRP A 31 14.32 24.38 -25.73
C TRP A 31 13.39 23.20 -26.02
N LEU A 32 12.28 23.42 -26.71
CA LEU A 32 11.24 22.40 -26.90
C LEU A 32 11.81 21.11 -27.51
N GLU A 33 12.66 21.23 -28.52
CA GLU A 33 13.24 20.06 -29.18
C GLU A 33 14.25 19.34 -28.31
N SER A 34 15.18 20.07 -27.66
CA SER A 34 16.11 19.48 -26.69
C SER A 34 15.40 18.82 -25.51
N THR A 35 14.30 19.41 -25.03
CA THR A 35 13.47 18.85 -23.97
C THR A 35 12.74 17.59 -24.43
N LYS A 36 12.22 17.57 -25.66
CA LYS A 36 11.62 16.36 -26.26
C LYS A 36 12.65 15.25 -26.41
N ILE A 37 13.86 15.56 -26.88
CA ILE A 37 14.96 14.59 -27.02
C ILE A 37 15.34 14.03 -25.63
N ALA A 38 15.53 14.89 -24.63
CA ALA A 38 15.86 14.47 -23.27
C ALA A 38 14.72 13.67 -22.60
N LEU A 39 13.45 14.00 -22.90
CA LEU A 39 12.31 13.20 -22.42
C LEU A 39 12.24 11.84 -23.13
N ALA A 40 12.51 11.80 -24.44
CA ALA A 40 12.47 10.57 -25.23
C ALA A 40 13.65 9.63 -24.93
N SER A 41 14.79 10.17 -24.47
CA SER A 41 15.94 9.34 -24.07
C SER A 41 15.71 8.64 -22.73
N ARG A 42 14.85 9.20 -21.86
CA ARG A 42 14.58 8.66 -20.52
C ARG A 42 13.62 7.49 -20.53
N PHE A 43 13.88 6.53 -19.64
CA PHE A 43 13.10 5.30 -19.56
C PHE A 43 13.04 4.72 -18.15
N GLU A 44 12.11 3.80 -17.93
CA GLU A 44 12.07 2.92 -16.77
C GLU A 44 12.72 1.58 -17.14
N GLY A 45 13.74 1.18 -16.39
CA GLY A 45 14.31 -0.15 -16.49
C GLY A 45 13.52 -1.12 -15.59
N ALA A 46 13.14 -2.28 -16.11
CA ALA A 46 12.52 -3.33 -15.30
C ALA A 46 13.32 -4.63 -15.44
N VAL A 47 13.69 -5.20 -14.31
CA VAL A 47 14.50 -6.41 -14.20
C VAL A 47 13.70 -7.41 -13.38
N THR A 48 13.30 -8.52 -14.00
CA THR A 48 12.59 -9.60 -13.32
C THR A 48 13.53 -10.78 -13.18
N ILE A 49 13.68 -11.28 -11.95
CA ILE A 49 14.47 -12.46 -11.60
C ILE A 49 13.50 -13.49 -11.03
N ALA A 50 13.50 -14.67 -11.62
CA ALA A 50 12.64 -15.78 -11.25
C ALA A 50 13.49 -17.02 -10.92
N PHE A 51 13.52 -17.42 -9.65
CA PHE A 51 14.16 -18.66 -9.21
C PHE A 51 13.24 -19.85 -9.50
N VAL A 52 13.76 -20.88 -10.16
CA VAL A 52 12.97 -22.10 -10.44
C VAL A 52 12.94 -22.98 -9.20
N LYS A 53 11.75 -23.25 -8.67
CA LYS A 53 11.60 -24.07 -7.46
C LYS A 53 12.22 -25.46 -7.63
N GLY A 54 13.15 -25.81 -6.73
CA GLY A 54 13.85 -27.10 -6.74
C GLY A 54 14.93 -27.23 -7.81
N SER A 55 15.43 -26.11 -8.34
CA SER A 55 16.49 -26.07 -9.35
C SER A 55 17.48 -24.94 -9.07
N ASP A 56 18.72 -25.09 -9.51
CA ASP A 56 19.73 -24.01 -9.53
C ASP A 56 19.59 -23.07 -10.74
N LEU A 57 18.59 -23.31 -11.57
CA LEU A 57 18.31 -22.48 -12.73
C LEU A 57 17.61 -21.20 -12.30
N VAL A 58 18.05 -20.10 -12.92
CA VAL A 58 17.42 -18.80 -12.80
C VAL A 58 16.92 -18.37 -14.17
N GLU A 59 15.71 -17.84 -14.19
CA GLU A 59 15.14 -17.17 -15.35
C GLU A 59 15.13 -15.68 -15.09
N TYR A 60 15.58 -14.88 -16.04
CA TYR A 60 15.53 -13.42 -15.89
C TYR A 60 15.14 -12.73 -17.18
N SER A 61 14.53 -11.57 -17.04
CA SER A 61 14.18 -10.70 -18.15
C SER A 61 14.49 -9.25 -17.80
N MET A 62 14.95 -8.52 -18.81
CA MET A 62 15.21 -7.08 -18.72
C MET A 62 14.36 -6.39 -19.77
N GLU A 63 13.56 -5.43 -19.33
CA GLU A 63 12.65 -4.66 -20.17
C GLU A 63 12.99 -3.18 -20.07
N LYS A 64 13.04 -2.52 -21.23
CA LYS A 64 13.14 -1.07 -21.34
C LYS A 64 11.74 -0.54 -21.58
N ARG A 65 11.22 0.26 -20.65
CA ARG A 65 9.87 0.82 -20.74
C ARG A 65 9.97 2.33 -20.94
N PRO A 66 9.38 2.90 -22.00
CA PRO A 66 9.30 4.35 -22.10
C PRO A 66 8.50 4.87 -20.91
N ILE A 67 8.90 6.02 -20.35
CA ILE A 67 8.20 6.64 -19.23
C ILE A 67 6.82 7.05 -19.73
N ARG A 68 5.81 6.23 -19.43
CA ARG A 68 4.44 6.54 -19.83
C ARG A 68 4.04 7.83 -19.12
N LYS A 69 3.59 8.83 -19.88
CA LYS A 69 3.00 10.06 -19.33
C LYS A 69 1.96 9.64 -18.30
N GLN A 70 2.25 9.81 -17.00
CA GLN A 70 1.32 9.51 -15.91
C GLN A 70 0.19 10.54 -15.86
N ASN A 71 -0.38 10.92 -17.01
CA ASN A 71 -1.63 11.63 -17.04
C ASN A 71 -2.70 10.63 -16.59
N ARG A 72 -3.03 10.66 -15.29
CA ARG A 72 -4.03 9.78 -14.65
C ARG A 72 -5.34 9.72 -15.43
N PHE A 73 -5.67 10.79 -16.16
CA PHE A 73 -6.83 10.89 -17.03
C PHE A 73 -6.79 9.94 -18.24
N PHE A 74 -5.61 9.66 -18.81
CA PHE A 74 -5.46 8.79 -19.98
C PHE A 74 -5.27 7.31 -19.64
N ARG A 75 -4.95 6.97 -18.38
CA ARG A 75 -4.80 5.58 -17.92
C ARG A 75 -6.08 4.75 -18.08
N MET A 76 -7.24 5.39 -18.11
CA MET A 76 -8.55 4.73 -18.30
C MET A 76 -8.90 4.51 -19.79
N LEU A 77 -8.25 5.24 -20.71
CA LEU A 77 -8.53 5.18 -22.14
C LEU A 77 -7.48 4.41 -22.95
N SER A 78 -6.27 4.21 -22.42
CA SER A 78 -5.17 3.54 -23.14
C SER A 78 -5.10 2.01 -22.93
N VAL A 79 -6.24 1.32 -22.93
CA VAL A 79 -6.27 -0.16 -22.81
C VAL A 79 -5.71 -0.85 -24.06
N PHE A 80 -5.51 -0.14 -25.17
CA PHE A 80 -5.26 -0.76 -26.47
C PHE A 80 -3.88 -0.51 -27.11
N ASP A 81 -3.04 0.38 -26.58
CA ASP A 81 -1.69 0.61 -27.12
C ASP A 81 -0.63 0.28 -26.06
N ALA A 82 -0.48 -1.01 -25.77
CA ALA A 82 0.73 -1.46 -25.11
C ALA A 82 1.86 -1.36 -26.12
N GLU A 83 2.59 -0.23 -26.10
CA GLU A 83 3.85 -0.15 -26.85
C GLU A 83 4.69 -1.42 -26.58
N PRO A 84 5.25 -2.02 -27.64
CA PRO A 84 5.93 -3.29 -27.52
C PRO A 84 7.05 -3.17 -26.51
N ARG A 85 7.05 -4.07 -25.53
CA ARG A 85 8.15 -4.18 -24.57
C ARG A 85 9.37 -4.62 -25.34
N SER A 86 10.39 -3.76 -25.42
CA SER A 86 11.66 -4.14 -26.02
C SER A 86 12.52 -4.85 -24.98
N SER A 87 13.08 -5.99 -25.35
CA SER A 87 14.17 -6.62 -24.60
C SER A 87 15.29 -5.59 -24.40
N TRP A 88 15.71 -5.40 -23.16
CA TRP A 88 16.75 -4.45 -22.82
C TRP A 88 18.10 -5.13 -22.74
N THR A 89 19.03 -4.71 -23.59
CA THR A 89 20.46 -4.99 -23.41
C THR A 89 21.11 -3.73 -22.87
N PHE A 90 21.82 -3.85 -21.76
CA PHE A 90 22.47 -2.71 -21.13
C PHE A 90 23.56 -2.11 -22.03
N ILE A 91 23.53 -0.78 -22.20
CA ILE A 91 24.57 -0.01 -22.89
C ILE A 91 25.12 1.05 -21.92
N PRO A 92 26.44 1.36 -21.90
CA PRO A 92 27.02 2.32 -20.95
C PRO A 92 26.32 3.70 -20.84
N GLY A 93 25.68 4.18 -21.90
CA GLY A 93 24.91 5.43 -21.90
C GLY A 93 23.52 5.35 -21.24
N ASP A 94 23.03 4.16 -20.94
CA ASP A 94 21.73 3.97 -20.29
C ASP A 94 21.73 4.52 -18.85
N ALA A 95 22.87 4.46 -18.15
CA ALA A 95 22.96 4.87 -16.75
C ALA A 95 22.47 6.31 -16.49
N ALA A 96 22.72 7.23 -17.42
CA ALA A 96 22.27 8.61 -17.33
C ALA A 96 20.78 8.81 -17.63
N ASN A 97 20.14 7.83 -18.27
CA ASN A 97 18.80 7.92 -18.83
C ASN A 97 17.75 7.09 -18.05
N ILE A 98 18.17 6.26 -17.10
CA ILE A 98 17.24 5.48 -16.27
C ILE A 98 16.64 6.36 -15.19
N GLU A 99 15.35 6.66 -15.32
CA GLU A 99 14.62 7.43 -14.30
C GLU A 99 14.26 6.53 -13.11
N THR A 100 13.71 5.35 -13.39
CA THR A 100 13.33 4.36 -12.37
C THR A 100 13.85 2.98 -12.76
N LEU A 101 14.54 2.31 -11.84
CA LEU A 101 14.92 0.91 -11.98
C LEU A 101 14.06 0.05 -11.06
N SER A 102 13.23 -0.81 -11.64
CA SER A 102 12.38 -1.77 -10.92
C SER A 102 13.01 -3.16 -10.94
N LEU A 103 13.37 -3.67 -9.79
CA LEU A 103 13.86 -5.03 -9.58
C LEU A 103 12.74 -5.86 -8.97
N SER A 104 12.30 -6.91 -9.66
CA SER A 104 11.33 -7.88 -9.15
C SER A 104 12.01 -9.23 -8.98
N VAL A 105 12.01 -9.76 -7.75
CA VAL A 105 12.57 -11.07 -7.43
C VAL A 105 11.42 -11.97 -7.00
N LYS A 106 11.27 -13.11 -7.68
CA LYS A 106 10.23 -14.09 -7.37
C LYS A 106 10.75 -15.50 -7.52
N MET A 107 9.98 -16.46 -7.03
CA MET A 107 10.18 -17.87 -7.34
C MET A 107 9.01 -18.37 -8.18
N ILE A 108 9.32 -19.24 -9.14
CA ILE A 108 8.36 -19.81 -10.07
C ILE A 108 8.27 -21.33 -9.86
N ASP A 109 7.05 -21.85 -9.89
CA ASP A 109 6.79 -23.28 -9.90
C ASP A 109 6.49 -23.69 -11.34
N PRO A 110 7.40 -24.39 -12.04
CA PRO A 110 7.23 -24.74 -13.45
C PRO A 110 5.98 -25.60 -13.70
N ARG A 111 5.40 -26.22 -12.66
CA ARG A 111 4.14 -26.98 -12.76
C ARG A 111 2.91 -26.09 -12.76
N LYS A 112 2.96 -24.94 -12.08
CA LYS A 112 1.83 -24.01 -11.91
C LYS A 112 1.88 -22.83 -12.87
N ASP A 113 3.08 -22.35 -13.19
CA ASP A 113 3.31 -21.13 -13.97
C ASP A 113 3.52 -21.44 -15.45
N LYS A 114 2.48 -21.89 -16.14
CA LYS A 114 2.53 -22.29 -17.57
C LYS A 114 2.61 -21.12 -18.57
N GLY A 115 2.93 -19.91 -18.12
CA GLY A 115 2.86 -18.68 -18.92
C GLY A 115 4.14 -17.84 -18.95
N LEU A 116 5.24 -18.30 -18.34
CA LEU A 116 6.55 -17.72 -18.62
C LEU A 116 7.12 -18.42 -19.87
N GLU A 117 6.68 -17.94 -21.03
CA GLU A 117 7.33 -18.24 -22.29
C GLU A 117 8.42 -17.16 -22.50
N GLU A 118 9.62 -17.60 -22.91
CA GLU A 118 10.74 -16.79 -23.44
C GLU A 118 11.78 -16.18 -22.47
N GLY A 119 11.83 -16.53 -21.19
CA GLY A 119 12.99 -16.15 -20.36
C GLY A 119 14.23 -16.99 -20.66
N VAL A 120 15.41 -16.36 -20.65
CA VAL A 120 16.69 -17.06 -20.75
C VAL A 120 16.91 -17.82 -19.45
N ARG A 121 16.87 -19.15 -19.52
CA ARG A 121 17.27 -20.00 -18.40
C ARG A 121 18.78 -20.12 -18.39
N GLN A 122 19.39 -19.78 -17.27
CA GLN A 122 20.83 -19.82 -17.13
C GLN A 122 21.22 -20.42 -15.78
N ASP A 123 22.41 -20.99 -15.73
CA ASP A 123 23.06 -21.33 -14.48
C ASP A 123 23.26 -20.07 -13.62
N ARG A 124 23.16 -20.26 -12.30
CA ARG A 124 23.19 -19.19 -11.29
C ARG A 124 24.44 -18.31 -11.36
N ALA A 125 25.62 -18.89 -11.53
CA ALA A 125 26.89 -18.14 -11.50
C ALA A 125 27.04 -17.07 -12.60
N PRO A 126 26.89 -17.40 -13.91
CA PRO A 126 26.97 -16.39 -14.96
C PRO A 126 25.79 -15.40 -14.92
N PHE A 127 24.62 -15.83 -14.43
CA PHE A 127 23.50 -14.94 -14.13
C PHE A 127 23.87 -13.86 -13.09
N LEU A 128 24.49 -14.24 -11.97
CA LEU A 128 24.92 -13.29 -10.93
C LEU A 128 25.95 -12.28 -11.46
N GLN A 129 26.84 -12.70 -12.36
CA GLN A 129 27.77 -11.79 -13.01
C GLN A 129 27.06 -10.73 -13.85
N GLU A 130 26.02 -11.12 -14.59
CA GLU A 130 25.24 -10.22 -15.43
C GLU A 130 24.37 -9.27 -14.59
N ILE A 131 23.67 -9.80 -13.59
CA ILE A 131 22.90 -8.98 -12.64
C ILE A 131 23.78 -8.05 -11.83
N GLY A 132 25.01 -8.44 -11.50
CA GLY A 132 25.98 -7.54 -10.87
C GLY A 132 26.31 -6.30 -11.73
N LYS A 133 26.21 -6.40 -13.06
CA LYS A 133 26.31 -5.21 -13.94
C LYS A 133 25.08 -4.31 -13.81
N VAL A 134 23.89 -4.91 -13.74
CA VAL A 134 22.61 -4.19 -13.58
C VAL A 134 22.54 -3.47 -12.23
N PHE A 135 22.97 -4.12 -11.14
CA PHE A 135 22.93 -3.52 -9.80
C PHE A 135 23.88 -2.34 -9.66
N ARG A 136 24.98 -2.30 -10.43
CA ARG A 136 25.82 -1.10 -10.53
C ARG A 136 25.10 0.09 -11.17
N LEU A 137 24.00 -0.11 -11.88
CA LEU A 137 23.18 0.99 -12.41
C LEU A 137 22.29 1.62 -11.35
N MET A 138 21.97 0.88 -10.27
CA MET A 138 21.13 1.41 -9.20
C MET A 138 21.74 2.69 -8.61
N THR A 139 23.07 2.82 -8.59
CA THR A 139 23.78 4.04 -8.13
C THR A 139 23.64 5.24 -9.07
N SER A 140 23.15 5.04 -10.29
CA SER A 140 22.91 6.09 -11.29
C SER A 140 21.41 6.39 -11.49
N CYS A 141 20.53 5.55 -10.96
CA CYS A 141 19.07 5.68 -11.15
C CYS A 141 18.48 6.72 -10.20
N ARG A 142 17.51 7.54 -10.61
CA ARG A 142 16.90 8.52 -9.67
C ARG A 142 16.00 7.87 -8.62
N LYS A 143 15.40 6.73 -8.98
CA LYS A 143 14.52 5.95 -8.13
C LYS A 143 14.79 4.47 -8.35
N VAL A 144 14.81 3.71 -7.25
CA VAL A 144 14.93 2.26 -7.28
C VAL A 144 13.71 1.66 -6.60
N VAL A 145 13.10 0.67 -7.22
CA VAL A 145 11.98 -0.09 -6.65
C VAL A 145 12.39 -1.55 -6.60
N ILE A 146 12.42 -2.14 -5.41
CA ILE A 146 12.73 -3.54 -5.18
C ILE A 146 11.46 -4.22 -4.70
N ASN A 147 10.92 -5.14 -5.49
CA ASN A 147 9.79 -5.97 -5.13
C ASN A 147 10.28 -7.42 -4.99
N ILE A 148 10.03 -8.04 -3.84
CA ILE A 148 10.38 -9.43 -3.59
C ILE A 148 9.14 -10.18 -3.15
N ALA A 149 8.81 -11.23 -3.91
CA ALA A 149 7.57 -11.96 -3.71
C ALA A 149 7.78 -13.48 -3.77
N LYS A 150 7.15 -14.19 -2.82
CA LYS A 150 6.95 -15.65 -2.84
C LYS A 150 8.24 -16.46 -2.94
N LEU A 151 9.26 -16.13 -2.14
CA LEU A 151 10.48 -16.95 -2.06
C LEU A 151 10.32 -18.05 -1.02
N ASP A 152 10.74 -19.28 -1.35
CA ASP A 152 10.81 -20.39 -0.37
C ASP A 152 12.12 -20.37 0.43
N ALA A 153 13.16 -19.73 -0.13
CA ALA A 153 14.50 -19.67 0.44
C ALA A 153 15.13 -18.29 0.23
N TYR A 154 16.00 -17.93 1.17
CA TYR A 154 16.69 -16.64 1.19
C TYR A 154 17.81 -16.61 0.12
N PRO A 155 17.77 -15.71 -0.88
CA PRO A 155 18.74 -15.67 -1.96
C PRO A 155 19.97 -14.82 -1.57
N GLU A 156 20.79 -15.34 -0.65
CA GLU A 156 21.93 -14.62 -0.05
C GLU A 156 22.88 -14.00 -1.08
N ASP A 157 23.19 -14.74 -2.13
CA ASP A 157 24.07 -14.37 -3.22
C ASP A 157 23.54 -13.18 -4.02
N LEU A 158 22.23 -13.15 -4.31
CA LEU A 158 21.59 -12.04 -4.99
C LEU A 158 21.60 -10.78 -4.11
N LEU A 159 21.26 -10.93 -2.82
CA LEU A 159 21.22 -9.82 -1.89
C LEU A 159 22.63 -9.30 -1.55
N ALA A 160 23.67 -10.13 -1.67
CA ALA A 160 25.05 -9.72 -1.55
C ALA A 160 25.51 -8.79 -2.69
N LEU A 161 24.82 -8.83 -3.84
CA LEU A 161 25.12 -7.93 -4.97
C LEU A 161 24.54 -6.52 -4.78
N LEU A 162 23.58 -6.33 -3.87
CA LEU A 162 22.96 -5.02 -3.65
C LEU A 162 24.05 -4.00 -3.27
N PRO A 163 24.08 -2.83 -3.91
CA PRO A 163 25.08 -1.81 -3.61
C PRO A 163 24.91 -1.35 -2.17
N ARG A 164 26.00 -1.41 -1.41
CA ARG A 164 26.02 -1.03 0.01
C ARG A 164 26.08 0.48 0.22
N ASP A 165 26.62 1.20 -0.74
CA ASP A 165 26.90 2.63 -0.66
C ASP A 165 26.45 3.34 -1.93
N GLY A 166 26.08 4.62 -1.77
CA GLY A 166 25.88 5.52 -2.91
C GLY A 166 24.63 5.23 -3.74
N LEU A 167 23.58 4.65 -3.14
CA LEU A 167 22.27 4.61 -3.79
C LEU A 167 21.67 6.03 -3.82
N PRO A 168 21.52 6.64 -4.99
CA PRO A 168 20.85 7.92 -5.15
C PRO A 168 19.36 7.81 -4.77
N GLY A 169 18.86 8.86 -4.11
CA GLY A 169 17.43 9.13 -4.02
C GLY A 169 16.61 8.14 -3.18
N LYS A 170 15.43 7.80 -3.72
CA LYS A 170 14.35 7.06 -3.04
C LYS A 170 14.40 5.58 -3.42
N VAL A 171 14.59 4.71 -2.44
CA VAL A 171 14.50 3.26 -2.62
C VAL A 171 13.17 2.78 -2.04
N PHE A 172 12.31 2.24 -2.89
CA PHE A 172 11.07 1.63 -2.44
C PHE A 172 11.28 0.13 -2.32
N LEU A 173 11.08 -0.40 -1.12
CA LEU A 173 11.15 -1.83 -0.87
C LEU A 173 9.75 -2.38 -0.61
N ASP A 174 9.39 -3.42 -1.35
CA ASP A 174 8.14 -4.14 -1.22
C ASP A 174 8.44 -5.63 -1.04
N THR A 175 8.39 -6.09 0.20
CA THR A 175 8.56 -7.50 0.59
C THR A 175 7.23 -8.15 0.99
N ILE A 176 6.09 -7.55 0.59
CA ILE A 176 4.76 -7.89 1.11
C ILE A 176 4.35 -9.36 0.93
N ASP A 177 4.99 -10.04 -0.02
CA ASP A 177 4.69 -11.44 -0.36
C ASP A 177 5.84 -12.37 0.04
N CYS A 178 6.81 -11.93 0.86
CA CYS A 178 8.03 -12.68 1.16
C CYS A 178 8.27 -12.84 2.66
N ASP A 179 7.84 -13.98 3.21
CA ASP A 179 7.99 -14.31 4.64
C ASP A 179 9.43 -14.70 5.04
N VAL A 180 10.28 -15.04 4.06
CA VAL A 180 11.61 -15.61 4.30
C VAL A 180 12.70 -14.55 4.52
N ILE A 181 12.45 -13.30 4.12
CA ILE A 181 13.43 -12.22 4.27
C ILE A 181 13.17 -11.46 5.57
N PRO A 182 14.16 -11.31 6.47
CA PRO A 182 14.03 -10.43 7.62
C PRO A 182 13.66 -9.01 7.17
N PRO A 183 12.69 -8.34 7.80
CA PRO A 183 12.18 -7.04 7.36
C PRO A 183 13.25 -5.95 7.29
N PHE A 184 14.35 -6.09 8.03
CA PHE A 184 15.44 -5.09 8.08
C PHE A 184 16.66 -5.45 7.26
N ASP A 185 16.80 -6.68 6.79
CA ASP A 185 18.05 -7.11 6.15
C ASP A 185 18.34 -6.28 4.87
N ILE A 186 17.34 -6.01 4.05
CA ILE A 186 17.52 -5.17 2.87
C ILE A 186 17.77 -3.70 3.25
N PRO A 187 16.96 -3.04 4.12
CA PRO A 187 17.27 -1.70 4.61
C PRO A 187 18.69 -1.55 5.19
N ILE A 188 19.15 -2.54 5.95
CA ILE A 188 20.50 -2.60 6.52
C ILE A 188 21.56 -2.66 5.41
N ARG A 189 21.39 -3.56 4.44
CA ARG A 189 22.34 -3.72 3.32
C ARG A 189 22.43 -2.45 2.47
N LEU A 190 21.31 -1.75 2.31
CA LEU A 190 21.24 -0.49 1.56
C LEU A 190 21.64 0.74 2.40
N ARG A 191 22.09 0.54 3.66
CA ARG A 191 22.48 1.60 4.61
C ARG A 191 21.45 2.73 4.71
N ARG A 192 20.16 2.38 4.80
CA ARG A 192 19.10 3.37 4.99
C ARG A 192 19.10 3.89 6.41
N VAL A 193 18.80 5.17 6.61
CA VAL A 193 18.56 5.74 7.94
C VAL A 193 17.33 5.06 8.55
N PRO A 194 17.38 4.53 9.79
CA PRO A 194 18.38 4.80 10.85
C PRO A 194 19.55 3.79 10.95
N PHE A 195 19.61 2.79 10.07
CA PHE A 195 20.57 1.68 10.17
C PHE A 195 22.01 2.07 9.84
N ASP A 196 22.21 3.16 9.10
CA ASP A 196 23.52 3.69 8.73
C ASP A 196 24.42 4.02 9.94
N SER A 197 23.80 4.43 11.05
CA SER A 197 24.48 4.84 12.28
C SER A 197 24.73 3.71 13.29
N LEU A 198 24.28 2.48 12.99
CA LEU A 198 24.32 1.37 13.93
C LEU A 198 25.68 0.68 13.98
N SER A 199 26.03 0.13 15.15
CA SER A 199 27.20 -0.73 15.28
C SER A 199 27.01 -2.03 14.52
N THR A 200 28.11 -2.68 14.13
CA THR A 200 28.09 -4.00 13.48
C THR A 200 27.29 -5.02 14.27
N ASP A 201 27.40 -5.01 15.60
CA ASP A 201 26.66 -5.93 16.48
C ASP A 201 25.16 -5.67 16.43
N ALA A 202 24.73 -4.39 16.44
CA ALA A 202 23.32 -4.02 16.34
C ALA A 202 22.73 -4.35 14.96
N LEU A 203 23.53 -4.21 13.89
CA LEU A 203 23.14 -4.64 12.55
C LEU A 203 22.98 -6.16 12.46
N GLN A 204 23.91 -6.90 13.07
CA GLN A 204 23.83 -8.35 13.12
C GLN A 204 22.60 -8.81 13.90
N GLU A 205 22.32 -8.21 15.06
CA GLU A 205 21.09 -8.46 15.83
C GLU A 205 19.85 -8.18 14.97
N ALA A 206 19.75 -6.98 14.38
CA ALA A 206 18.61 -6.57 13.59
C ALA A 206 18.34 -7.47 12.36
N SER A 207 19.41 -8.00 11.74
CA SER A 207 19.30 -8.92 10.60
C SER A 207 18.62 -10.25 10.93
N THR A 208 18.55 -10.62 12.21
CA THR A 208 17.95 -11.89 12.67
C THR A 208 16.51 -11.75 13.15
N LEU A 209 15.99 -10.52 13.23
CA LEU A 209 14.67 -10.26 13.80
C LEU A 209 13.56 -10.46 12.77
N HIS A 210 12.44 -11.02 13.24
CA HIS A 210 11.21 -11.19 12.46
C HIS A 210 9.99 -10.82 13.32
N GLY A 211 8.86 -10.53 12.66
CA GLY A 211 7.55 -10.38 13.31
C GLY A 211 7.53 -9.35 14.45
N GLU A 212 7.00 -9.76 15.60
CA GLU A 212 6.87 -8.92 16.79
C GLU A 212 8.21 -8.45 17.36
N HIS A 213 9.25 -9.29 17.30
CA HIS A 213 10.59 -8.93 17.80
C HIS A 213 11.24 -7.84 16.96
N ALA A 214 11.01 -7.86 15.65
CA ALA A 214 11.44 -6.82 14.75
C ALA A 214 10.76 -5.48 15.09
N LEU A 215 9.46 -5.51 15.37
CA LEU A 215 8.69 -4.32 15.76
C LEU A 215 9.15 -3.74 17.10
N ASP A 216 9.31 -4.58 18.13
CA ASP A 216 9.79 -4.16 19.46
C ASP A 216 11.20 -3.55 19.37
N TRP A 217 12.10 -4.18 18.60
CA TRP A 217 13.45 -3.65 18.41
C TRP A 217 13.45 -2.28 17.71
N LEU A 218 12.61 -2.09 16.69
CA LEU A 218 12.49 -0.77 16.05
C LEU A 218 11.91 0.28 16.97
N GLN A 219 10.92 -0.09 17.79
CA GLN A 219 10.37 0.82 18.79
C GLN A 219 11.45 1.26 19.78
N LYS A 220 12.27 0.32 20.26
CA LYS A 220 13.44 0.62 21.10
C LYS A 220 14.47 1.48 20.39
N LEU A 221 14.77 1.20 19.13
CA LEU A 221 15.70 1.99 18.32
C LEU A 221 15.19 3.43 18.17
N TRP A 222 13.92 3.60 17.84
CA TRP A 222 13.28 4.91 17.72
C TRP A 222 13.36 5.70 19.04
N HIS A 223 13.08 5.05 20.18
CA HIS A 223 13.21 5.70 21.48
C HIS A 223 14.64 6.15 21.81
N ARG A 224 15.65 5.43 21.31
CA ARG A 224 17.06 5.83 21.46
C ARG A 224 17.45 6.96 20.50
N GLN A 225 16.79 7.08 19.36
CA GLN A 225 17.13 8.02 18.29
C GLN A 225 15.90 8.80 17.73
N PRO A 226 15.15 9.54 18.57
CA PRO A 226 13.87 10.14 18.16
C PRO A 226 14.01 11.31 17.17
N HIS A 227 15.23 11.81 16.98
CA HIS A 227 15.55 12.93 16.10
C HIS A 227 16.02 12.48 14.71
N VAL A 228 16.26 11.19 14.52
CA VAL A 228 16.74 10.63 13.26
C VAL A 228 15.54 10.44 12.33
N MET A 229 15.48 11.26 11.27
CA MET A 229 14.46 11.12 10.22
C MET A 229 14.80 9.92 9.34
N TRP A 230 13.92 8.92 9.32
CA TRP A 230 14.13 7.76 8.45
C TRP A 230 13.85 8.13 7.00
N ASP A 231 14.56 7.48 6.09
CA ASP A 231 14.47 7.81 4.68
C ASP A 231 13.15 7.37 4.04
N ASP A 232 12.60 6.24 4.48
CA ASP A 232 11.41 5.61 3.90
C ASP A 232 10.60 4.84 4.95
N PRO A 233 9.31 4.58 4.68
CA PRO A 233 8.53 3.68 5.50
C PRO A 233 9.04 2.24 5.41
N ILE A 234 9.14 1.57 6.56
CA ILE A 234 9.57 0.16 6.63
C ILE A 234 8.32 -0.74 6.68
N PRO A 235 8.12 -1.64 5.71
CA PRO A 235 7.06 -2.64 5.78
C PRO A 235 7.45 -3.76 6.75
N ILE A 236 6.54 -4.13 7.66
CA ILE A 236 6.72 -5.23 8.61
C ILE A 236 5.48 -6.12 8.59
N PHE A 237 5.70 -7.44 8.55
CA PHE A 237 4.64 -8.43 8.67
C PHE A 237 4.54 -8.94 10.10
N VAL A 238 3.38 -8.78 10.73
CA VAL A 238 3.08 -9.28 12.07
C VAL A 238 1.71 -9.94 12.04
N ASP A 239 1.60 -11.19 12.53
CA ASP A 239 0.34 -11.93 12.67
C ASP A 239 -0.58 -11.87 11.44
N HIS A 240 -0.02 -12.20 10.27
CA HIS A 240 -0.73 -12.21 8.99
C HIS A 240 -1.19 -10.85 8.46
N SER A 241 -0.64 -9.75 8.99
CA SER A 241 -0.97 -8.38 8.60
C SER A 241 0.29 -7.56 8.32
N TRP A 242 0.21 -6.69 7.32
CA TRP A 242 1.29 -5.78 6.95
C TRP A 242 1.13 -4.39 7.59
N PHE A 243 2.23 -3.87 8.10
CA PHE A 243 2.33 -2.57 8.74
C PHE A 243 3.39 -1.74 8.02
N TYR A 244 3.03 -0.51 7.61
CA TYR A 244 3.99 0.46 7.09
C TYR A 244 4.35 1.44 8.21
N LEU A 245 5.59 1.39 8.68
CA LEU A 245 6.07 2.29 9.71
C LEU A 245 6.50 3.62 9.07
N HIS A 246 5.66 4.63 9.19
CA HIS A 246 5.93 5.96 8.65
C HIS A 246 6.56 6.90 9.69
N PRO A 247 7.66 7.61 9.36
CA PRO A 247 8.43 8.38 10.34
C PRO A 247 7.72 9.62 10.95
N PRO A 248 6.70 10.27 10.33
CA PRO A 248 6.08 11.43 10.99
C PRO A 248 4.89 11.13 11.91
N TYR A 249 4.33 9.92 11.91
CA TYR A 249 3.09 9.66 12.66
C TYR A 249 3.31 9.36 14.15
N PHE A 250 4.55 9.35 14.63
CA PHE A 250 4.90 9.22 16.06
C PHE A 250 5.03 10.57 16.80
N PHE A 251 5.04 11.71 16.09
CA PHE A 251 5.56 12.98 16.64
C PHE A 251 4.71 13.72 17.70
N THR A 252 3.60 13.19 18.20
CA THR A 252 2.78 13.95 19.18
C THR A 252 2.46 13.23 20.49
N MET A 253 3.00 12.03 20.75
CA MET A 253 2.44 11.19 21.83
C MET A 253 3.49 10.60 22.77
N SER A 254 3.24 10.74 24.08
CA SER A 254 4.03 10.10 25.13
C SER A 254 3.85 8.58 25.13
N PRO A 255 4.78 7.80 25.71
CA PRO A 255 4.66 6.35 25.83
C PRO A 255 3.34 5.88 26.47
N GLU A 256 2.81 6.60 27.48
CA GLU A 256 1.50 6.24 28.08
C GLU A 256 0.31 6.53 27.15
N ARG A 257 0.46 7.48 26.22
CA ARG A 257 -0.52 7.77 25.15
C ARG A 257 -0.37 6.85 23.96
N LEU A 258 0.79 6.24 23.74
CA LEU A 258 0.94 5.13 22.80
C LEU A 258 0.11 3.96 23.30
N ASP A 259 0.26 3.43 24.51
CA ASP A 259 -0.59 2.31 24.95
C ASP A 259 -2.10 2.64 24.89
N SER A 260 -2.50 3.85 25.25
CA SER A 260 -3.91 4.28 25.25
C SER A 260 -4.47 4.60 23.86
N MET A 261 -3.67 5.18 22.95
CA MET A 261 -4.11 5.62 21.62
C MET A 261 -3.72 4.66 20.50
N TYR A 262 -2.70 3.84 20.70
CA TYR A 262 -2.54 2.54 20.03
C TYR A 262 -3.76 1.68 20.41
N PHE A 263 -4.20 1.64 21.68
CA PHE A 263 -5.50 1.06 21.99
C PHE A 263 -6.69 1.82 21.41
N VAL A 264 -6.72 3.15 21.25
CA VAL A 264 -7.93 3.89 20.81
C VAL A 264 -8.03 4.06 19.29
N LEU A 265 -6.94 4.26 18.55
CA LEU A 265 -6.91 4.28 17.09
C LEU A 265 -6.78 2.88 16.51
N ILE A 266 -6.04 1.95 17.13
CA ILE A 266 -6.12 0.53 16.77
C ILE A 266 -7.42 -0.05 17.34
N LYS A 267 -7.94 0.19 18.55
CA LYS A 267 -9.36 -0.21 18.80
C LYS A 267 -10.31 0.55 17.90
N ARG A 268 -10.23 1.83 17.56
CA ARG A 268 -11.23 2.39 16.63
C ARG A 268 -11.10 1.74 15.26
N ARG A 269 -9.90 1.60 14.71
CA ARG A 269 -9.67 1.08 13.36
C ARG A 269 -9.73 -0.44 13.27
N TYR A 270 -9.34 -1.17 14.30
CA TYR A 270 -9.41 -2.63 14.50
C TYR A 270 -10.72 -3.07 15.15
N THR A 271 -11.39 -2.28 15.99
CA THR A 271 -12.81 -2.53 16.37
C THR A 271 -13.70 -2.16 15.20
N MET A 272 -13.44 -1.12 14.41
CA MET A 272 -14.17 -0.86 13.15
C MET A 272 -13.80 -1.87 12.04
N ALA A 273 -12.54 -2.32 11.92
CA ALA A 273 -12.14 -3.34 10.93
C ALA A 273 -12.54 -4.76 11.34
N GLN A 274 -12.45 -5.13 12.63
CA GLN A 274 -13.04 -6.39 13.13
C GLN A 274 -14.57 -6.34 13.12
N GLN A 275 -15.21 -5.16 13.20
CA GLN A 275 -16.65 -5.01 12.97
C GLN A 275 -17.05 -5.07 11.49
N HIS A 276 -16.12 -4.87 10.55
CA HIS A 276 -16.42 -4.67 9.14
C HIS A 276 -15.40 -5.35 8.21
N SER A 277 -15.53 -6.68 8.10
CA SER A 277 -15.36 -7.37 6.82
C SER A 277 -16.76 -7.61 6.25
N THR A 278 -16.94 -7.43 4.93
CA THR A 278 -18.16 -7.59 4.09
C THR A 278 -18.72 -6.30 3.42
N THR A 279 -18.90 -6.37 2.08
CA THR A 279 -18.81 -5.33 1.01
C THR A 279 -20.01 -4.41 0.72
N ARG A 280 -19.79 -3.29 -0.01
CA ARG A 280 -20.01 -3.12 -1.49
C ARG A 280 -19.76 -1.68 -1.98
N GLY A 281 -19.02 -1.54 -3.10
CA GLY A 281 -19.58 -0.83 -4.26
C GLY A 281 -19.28 0.64 -4.53
N LYS A 282 -18.25 1.26 -3.94
CA LYS A 282 -17.56 2.42 -4.55
C LYS A 282 -16.08 2.32 -4.20
N PRO A 283 -15.14 2.61 -5.12
CA PRO A 283 -13.74 2.74 -4.74
C PRO A 283 -13.66 3.77 -3.62
N LEU A 284 -13.03 3.39 -2.51
CA LEU A 284 -12.57 4.35 -1.51
C LEU A 284 -11.83 5.44 -2.30
N MET A 285 -12.20 6.71 -2.13
CA MET A 285 -11.35 7.81 -2.60
C MET A 285 -10.01 7.63 -1.89
N THR A 286 -9.04 7.12 -2.64
CA THR A 286 -7.66 6.89 -2.24
C THR A 286 -6.97 8.24 -2.09
N LEU A 287 -6.48 8.54 -0.89
CA LEU A 287 -5.20 9.23 -0.76
C LEU A 287 -4.12 8.17 -1.03
N ASP A 288 -3.39 8.41 -2.12
CA ASP A 288 -2.11 7.82 -2.51
C ASP A 288 -2.05 6.33 -2.93
N GLY A 289 -2.08 6.12 -4.25
CA GLY A 289 -0.86 5.76 -4.97
C GLY A 289 -0.32 4.33 -4.91
N PHE A 290 -0.85 3.41 -4.11
CA PHE A 290 -0.39 2.02 -4.08
C PHE A 290 -1.42 1.07 -4.70
N GLY A 291 -1.02 0.38 -5.76
CA GLY A 291 -1.88 -0.54 -6.51
C GLY A 291 -2.17 -1.80 -5.71
N TYR A 292 -3.44 -2.02 -5.38
CA TYR A 292 -3.91 -3.29 -4.84
C TYR A 292 -4.49 -4.17 -5.93
N VAL A 293 -4.09 -5.44 -5.92
CA VAL A 293 -4.67 -6.53 -6.69
C VAL A 293 -6.15 -6.65 -6.31
N GLN A 294 -7.05 -6.56 -7.30
CA GLN A 294 -8.46 -6.92 -7.17
C GLN A 294 -8.57 -8.41 -6.81
N HIS A 295 -8.46 -8.76 -5.53
CA HIS A 295 -8.90 -10.06 -5.07
C HIS A 295 -10.42 -10.16 -5.27
N LYS A 296 -10.81 -11.27 -5.87
CA LYS A 296 -12.16 -11.73 -6.23
C LYS A 296 -13.18 -11.49 -5.09
N LEU A 297 -13.86 -10.34 -5.10
CA LEU A 297 -14.90 -9.91 -4.13
C LEU A 297 -16.21 -10.75 -4.18
N ASN A 298 -16.15 -11.98 -4.68
CA ASN A 298 -17.31 -12.85 -4.94
C ASN A 298 -17.43 -14.03 -3.96
N SER A 299 -16.64 -14.09 -2.89
CA SER A 299 -16.84 -15.09 -1.85
C SER A 299 -18.15 -14.82 -1.11
N VAL A 300 -19.00 -15.84 -0.97
CA VAL A 300 -20.26 -15.78 -0.19
C VAL A 300 -20.00 -15.46 1.28
N GLU A 301 -18.83 -15.85 1.81
CA GLU A 301 -18.41 -15.48 3.16
C GLU A 301 -18.31 -13.95 3.30
N PHE A 302 -17.92 -13.25 2.23
CA PHE A 302 -17.81 -11.79 2.20
C PHE A 302 -19.17 -11.07 2.03
N TRP A 303 -20.28 -11.79 1.89
CA TRP A 303 -21.65 -11.22 1.87
C TRP A 303 -22.48 -11.63 3.10
N ASN A 304 -21.93 -12.49 3.95
CA ASN A 304 -22.66 -13.07 5.08
C ASN A 304 -22.53 -12.21 6.34
N CYS A 305 -23.51 -11.34 6.59
CA CYS A 305 -23.54 -10.49 7.78
C CYS A 305 -24.02 -11.20 9.07
N ARG A 306 -24.15 -12.54 9.07
CA ARG A 306 -24.70 -13.31 10.22
C ARG A 306 -23.94 -13.02 11.51
N ALA A 307 -22.61 -13.05 11.48
CA ALA A 307 -21.78 -12.81 12.67
C ALA A 307 -21.99 -11.38 13.22
N SER A 308 -22.06 -10.38 12.33
CA SER A 308 -22.30 -8.98 12.69
C SER A 308 -23.68 -8.79 13.32
N ILE A 309 -24.72 -9.44 12.78
CA ILE A 309 -26.09 -9.39 13.33
C ILE A 309 -26.14 -10.01 14.73
N LEU A 310 -25.49 -11.16 14.93
CA LEU A 310 -25.50 -11.85 16.23
C LEU A 310 -24.77 -11.04 17.31
N SER A 311 -23.78 -10.25 16.92
CA SER A 311 -22.96 -9.42 17.82
C SER A 311 -23.40 -7.95 17.88
N ASP A 312 -24.61 -7.63 17.40
CA ASP A 312 -25.19 -6.28 17.36
C ASP A 312 -24.29 -5.22 16.67
N ARG A 313 -23.53 -5.66 15.66
CA ARG A 313 -22.65 -4.81 14.84
C ARG A 313 -23.38 -4.26 13.61
N PRO A 314 -23.00 -3.08 13.10
CA PRO A 314 -23.63 -2.50 11.91
C PRO A 314 -23.48 -3.41 10.67
N ARG A 315 -24.52 -3.48 9.84
CA ARG A 315 -24.57 -4.33 8.62
C ARG A 315 -24.03 -3.66 7.36
N THR A 316 -23.81 -2.34 7.40
CA THR A 316 -23.43 -1.49 6.25
C THR A 316 -22.31 -0.54 6.63
N ASN A 317 -21.53 -0.10 5.64
CA ASN A 317 -20.47 0.90 5.79
C ASN A 317 -20.96 2.35 5.96
N ASN A 318 -22.27 2.61 6.03
CA ASN A 318 -22.85 3.96 6.14
C ASN A 318 -22.24 4.81 7.27
N ALA A 319 -21.82 4.19 8.37
CA ALA A 319 -21.13 4.89 9.46
C ALA A 319 -19.72 5.38 9.05
N ILE A 320 -18.99 4.58 8.26
CA ILE A 320 -17.67 4.95 7.70
C ILE A 320 -17.84 6.02 6.63
N GLU A 321 -18.86 5.91 5.77
CA GLU A 321 -19.16 6.95 4.78
C GLU A 321 -19.56 8.26 5.46
N GLY A 322 -20.38 8.17 6.51
CA GLY A 322 -20.73 9.31 7.36
C GLY A 322 -19.51 9.95 8.02
N TRP A 323 -18.61 9.12 8.58
CA TRP A 323 -17.36 9.59 9.17
C TRP A 323 -16.44 10.23 8.13
N HIS A 324 -16.21 9.59 6.97
CA HIS A 324 -15.40 10.17 5.89
C HIS A 324 -15.97 11.51 5.41
N ASN A 325 -17.29 11.62 5.29
CA ASN A 325 -17.93 12.87 4.90
C ASN A 325 -17.77 13.95 5.97
N ALA A 326 -17.95 13.61 7.25
CA ALA A 326 -17.74 14.52 8.37
C ALA A 326 -16.27 14.97 8.45
N PHE A 327 -15.33 14.02 8.40
CA PHE A 327 -13.89 14.28 8.40
C PHE A 327 -13.50 15.18 7.23
N LYS A 328 -13.92 14.85 6.01
CA LYS A 328 -13.68 15.69 4.82
C LYS A 328 -14.26 17.10 4.97
N SER A 329 -15.41 17.24 5.63
CA SER A 329 -16.01 18.55 5.89
C SER A 329 -15.15 19.43 6.80
N HIS A 330 -14.36 18.85 7.71
CA HIS A 330 -13.47 19.60 8.61
C HIS A 330 -12.36 20.34 7.85
N PHE A 331 -11.92 19.82 6.69
CA PHE A 331 -10.89 20.43 5.84
C PHE A 331 -11.45 21.42 4.81
N GLY A 332 -12.78 21.48 4.65
CA GLY A 332 -13.47 22.30 3.65
C GLY A 332 -13.21 21.83 2.19
N SER A 333 -13.66 22.62 1.21
CA SER A 333 -13.49 22.32 -0.22
C SER A 333 -12.09 22.64 -0.77
N ALA A 334 -11.15 23.02 0.09
CA ALA A 334 -9.81 23.41 -0.33
C ALA A 334 -8.99 22.18 -0.73
N VAL A 335 -8.53 22.14 -1.98
CA VAL A 335 -7.68 21.04 -2.50
C VAL A 335 -6.32 20.98 -1.77
N HIS A 336 -5.84 22.13 -1.27
CA HIS A 336 -4.60 22.25 -0.50
C HIS A 336 -4.83 23.12 0.75
N PRO A 337 -5.34 22.56 1.86
CA PRO A 337 -5.53 23.32 3.09
C PRO A 337 -4.17 23.75 3.65
N SER A 338 -4.10 24.97 4.20
CA SER A 338 -2.90 25.42 4.91
C SER A 338 -2.69 24.61 6.19
N LEU A 339 -1.45 24.54 6.68
CA LEU A 339 -1.09 23.81 7.90
C LEU A 339 -1.97 24.21 9.10
N SER A 340 -2.25 25.50 9.28
CA SER A 340 -3.13 25.98 10.34
C SER A 340 -4.55 25.43 10.24
N LYS A 341 -5.10 25.28 9.03
CA LYS A 341 -6.43 24.68 8.81
C LYS A 341 -6.43 23.19 9.10
N ILE A 342 -5.34 22.50 8.77
CA ILE A 342 -5.15 21.08 9.10
C ILE A 342 -5.15 20.89 10.61
N ILE A 343 -4.40 21.70 11.36
CA ILE A 343 -4.33 21.62 12.83
C ILE A 343 -5.72 21.80 13.46
N VAL A 344 -6.47 22.82 13.04
CA VAL A 344 -7.83 23.07 13.55
C VAL A 344 -8.79 21.92 13.21
N ALA A 345 -8.68 21.33 12.01
CA ALA A 345 -9.49 20.19 11.61
C ALA A 345 -9.21 18.95 12.47
N LEU A 346 -7.93 18.69 12.78
CA LEU A 346 -7.52 17.58 13.64
C LEU A 346 -8.00 17.77 15.09
N GLN A 347 -7.92 18.98 15.63
CA GLN A 347 -8.45 19.30 16.97
C GLN A 347 -9.96 19.06 17.07
N LYS A 348 -10.72 19.37 16.01
CA LYS A 348 -12.16 19.08 15.94
C LYS A 348 -12.44 17.58 15.91
N GLU A 349 -11.64 16.82 15.16
CA GLU A 349 -11.75 15.36 15.10
C GLU A 349 -11.44 14.72 16.45
N GLU A 350 -10.39 15.18 17.14
CA GLU A 350 -10.04 14.74 18.50
C GLU A 350 -11.20 14.97 19.47
N ALA A 351 -11.76 16.19 19.49
CA ALA A 351 -12.90 16.50 20.36
C ALA A 351 -14.13 15.62 20.06
N SER A 352 -14.44 15.37 18.79
CA SER A 352 -15.53 14.49 18.37
C SER A 352 -15.29 13.02 18.77
N ALA A 353 -14.04 12.56 18.63
CA ALA A 353 -13.63 11.23 19.04
C ALA A 353 -13.78 11.04 20.55
N MET A 354 -13.31 12.01 21.34
CA MET A 354 -13.42 11.98 22.80
C MET A 354 -14.88 11.89 23.26
N LEU A 355 -15.78 12.70 22.70
CA LEU A 355 -17.22 12.64 23.04
C LEU A 355 -17.86 11.28 22.73
N THR A 356 -17.36 10.58 21.72
CA THR A 356 -17.88 9.26 21.35
C THR A 356 -17.29 8.13 22.21
N LEU A 357 -16.03 8.28 22.64
CA LEU A 357 -15.26 7.22 23.27
C LEU A 357 -15.30 7.26 24.80
N LEU A 358 -15.29 8.47 25.41
CA LEU A 358 -15.34 8.65 26.86
C LEU A 358 -16.52 7.93 27.53
N PRO A 359 -17.76 8.01 27.01
CA PRO A 359 -18.90 7.29 27.62
C PRO A 359 -18.72 5.77 27.62
N ARG A 360 -17.91 5.23 26.70
CA ARG A 360 -17.65 3.80 26.59
C ARG A 360 -16.50 3.35 27.48
N GLU A 361 -15.52 4.22 27.70
CA GLU A 361 -14.46 3.98 28.68
C GLU A 361 -15.02 3.90 30.10
N THR A 362 -16.05 4.71 30.39
CA THR A 362 -16.75 4.68 31.67
C THR A 362 -17.83 3.59 31.74
N ASP A 363 -18.50 3.28 30.64
CA ASP A 363 -19.53 2.23 30.56
C ASP A 363 -19.41 1.41 29.27
N SER A 364 -18.85 0.21 29.38
CA SER A 364 -18.65 -0.72 28.26
C SER A 364 -19.93 -1.17 27.54
N SER A 365 -21.10 -0.96 28.17
CA SER A 365 -22.41 -1.27 27.58
C SER A 365 -22.94 -0.18 26.65
N GLN A 366 -22.32 1.02 26.65
CA GLN A 366 -22.73 2.11 25.77
C GLN A 366 -22.45 1.79 24.29
N PRO A 367 -23.40 2.13 23.39
CA PRO A 367 -23.24 1.93 21.96
C PRO A 367 -22.13 2.81 21.39
N LEU A 368 -21.36 2.27 20.44
CA LEU A 368 -20.24 2.97 19.77
C LEU A 368 -20.65 4.17 18.91
N LEU A 369 -21.94 4.34 18.66
CA LEU A 369 -22.47 5.41 17.84
C LEU A 369 -23.13 6.44 18.76
N ALA A 370 -22.57 7.65 18.76
CA ALA A 370 -23.03 8.78 19.59
C ALA A 370 -24.44 9.28 19.25
N HIS A 371 -25.07 8.78 18.18
CA HIS A 371 -26.42 9.19 17.78
C HIS A 371 -27.44 8.09 18.03
N GLU A 372 -28.55 8.46 18.67
CA GLU A 372 -29.73 7.63 18.76
C GLU A 372 -30.16 7.20 17.35
N ARG A 373 -30.07 5.89 17.10
CA ARG A 373 -30.51 5.32 15.85
C ARG A 373 -32.02 5.47 15.76
N ARG A 374 -32.52 5.98 14.62
CA ARG A 374 -33.97 6.07 14.40
C ARG A 374 -34.64 4.73 14.70
N SER A 375 -35.74 4.76 15.46
CA SER A 375 -36.46 3.56 15.95
C SER A 375 -36.69 2.51 14.86
N LYS A 376 -37.03 2.93 13.64
CA LYS A 376 -37.20 2.03 12.49
C LYS A 376 -35.98 1.12 12.21
N TYR A 377 -34.76 1.63 12.34
CA TYR A 377 -33.54 0.85 12.08
C TYR A 377 -33.24 -0.11 13.23
N VAL A 378 -33.53 0.31 14.47
CA VAL A 378 -33.41 -0.56 15.66
C VAL A 378 -34.40 -1.73 15.55
N GLN A 379 -35.63 -1.45 15.15
CA GLN A 379 -36.66 -2.46 14.97
C GLN A 379 -36.31 -3.45 13.85
N VAL A 380 -35.82 -2.95 12.72
CA VAL A 380 -35.35 -3.81 11.61
C VAL A 380 -34.20 -4.71 12.05
N ASP A 381 -33.20 -4.20 12.77
CA ASP A 381 -32.09 -5.02 13.25
C ASP A 381 -32.56 -6.09 14.25
N LYS A 382 -33.49 -5.76 15.16
CA LYS A 382 -34.11 -6.74 16.07
C LYS A 382 -34.84 -7.85 15.29
N SER A 383 -35.64 -7.49 14.29
CA SER A 383 -36.36 -8.46 13.45
C SER A 383 -35.38 -9.38 12.70
N ILE A 384 -34.32 -8.82 12.12
CA ILE A 384 -33.30 -9.58 11.40
C ILE A 384 -32.52 -10.49 12.35
N LYS A 385 -32.15 -10.01 13.54
CA LYS A 385 -31.46 -10.81 14.55
C LYS A 385 -32.32 -11.99 15.01
N SER A 386 -33.61 -11.75 15.23
CA SER A 386 -34.57 -12.82 15.52
C SER A 386 -34.58 -13.85 14.39
N LEU A 387 -34.74 -13.43 13.13
CA LEU A 387 -34.72 -14.33 11.97
C LEU A 387 -33.43 -15.18 11.88
N VAL A 388 -32.28 -14.57 12.18
CA VAL A 388 -30.98 -15.24 12.16
C VAL A 388 -30.85 -16.25 13.30
N LEU A 389 -31.32 -15.92 14.50
CA LEU A 389 -31.29 -16.80 15.67
C LEU A 389 -32.19 -18.03 15.50
N HIS A 390 -33.32 -17.89 14.81
CA HIS A 390 -34.23 -19.00 14.51
C HIS A 390 -33.75 -19.86 13.33
N PHE A 391 -32.67 -19.49 12.64
CA PHE A 391 -32.09 -20.27 11.55
C PHE A 391 -31.07 -21.29 12.09
N ASP A 392 -31.45 -22.56 12.15
CA ASP A 392 -30.64 -23.67 12.69
C ASP A 392 -29.65 -24.29 11.67
N GLY A 393 -29.65 -23.83 10.40
CA GLY A 393 -28.74 -24.30 9.36
C GLY A 393 -29.05 -25.70 8.81
N SER A 394 -30.09 -26.37 9.29
CA SER A 394 -30.55 -27.65 8.75
C SER A 394 -31.32 -27.45 7.44
N VAL A 395 -31.40 -28.48 6.59
CA VAL A 395 -32.20 -28.43 5.34
C VAL A 395 -33.69 -28.13 5.64
N SER A 396 -34.20 -28.62 6.78
CA SER A 396 -35.52 -28.28 7.33
C SER A 396 -35.62 -26.80 7.73
N GLY A 397 -34.57 -26.26 8.36
CA GLY A 397 -34.45 -24.86 8.76
C GLY A 397 -34.42 -23.90 7.58
N VAL A 398 -33.85 -24.29 6.43
CA VAL A 398 -33.87 -23.47 5.20
C VAL A 398 -35.29 -23.29 4.68
N VAL A 399 -36.08 -24.37 4.61
CA VAL A 399 -37.48 -24.30 4.14
C VAL A 399 -38.34 -23.50 5.12
N SER A 400 -38.19 -23.74 6.42
CA SER A 400 -38.89 -22.96 7.46
C SER A 400 -38.53 -21.47 7.43
N HIS A 401 -37.26 -21.15 7.19
CA HIS A 401 -36.79 -19.77 7.08
C HIS A 401 -37.31 -19.08 5.81
N LEU A 402 -37.30 -19.77 4.67
CA LEU A 402 -37.87 -19.25 3.42
C LEU A 402 -39.39 -19.00 3.55
N MET A 403 -40.13 -19.90 4.21
CA MET A 403 -41.55 -19.71 4.50
C MET A 403 -41.80 -18.55 5.46
N THR A 404 -40.95 -18.37 6.47
CA THR A 404 -41.01 -17.23 7.40
C THR A 404 -40.73 -15.91 6.68
N LEU A 405 -39.74 -15.90 5.78
CA LEU A 405 -39.39 -14.75 4.95
C LEU A 405 -40.51 -14.39 3.97
N GLN A 406 -41.10 -15.41 3.33
CA GLN A 406 -42.26 -15.25 2.45
C GLN A 406 -43.46 -14.67 3.21
N ASN A 407 -43.78 -15.20 4.40
CA ASN A 407 -44.84 -14.66 5.25
C ASN A 407 -44.56 -13.23 5.72
N TYR A 408 -43.29 -12.86 5.91
CA TYR A 408 -42.91 -11.49 6.25
C TYR A 408 -43.06 -10.53 5.07
N LEU A 409 -42.69 -10.96 3.86
CA LEU A 409 -42.79 -10.18 2.62
C LEU A 409 -44.22 -10.09 2.07
N CYS A 410 -45.06 -11.09 2.35
CA CYS A 410 -46.47 -11.13 1.94
C CYS A 410 -47.40 -10.35 2.89
N LYS A 411 -46.92 -9.89 4.05
CA LYS A 411 -47.67 -8.93 4.87
C LYS A 411 -47.70 -7.59 4.13
N PRO A 412 -48.88 -6.99 3.88
CA PRO A 412 -48.95 -5.68 3.24
C PRO A 412 -48.13 -4.69 4.07
N ASN A 413 -47.17 -4.04 3.42
CA ASN A 413 -46.24 -3.08 4.03
C ASN A 413 -47.05 -1.98 4.75
N THR A 414 -47.16 -2.08 6.08
CA THR A 414 -47.64 -0.98 6.92
C THR A 414 -46.60 0.14 7.06
N PHE A 415 -45.44 0.00 6.42
CA PHE A 415 -44.34 0.98 6.44
C PHE A 415 -44.36 2.02 5.32
N VAL A 416 -45.39 2.01 4.44
CA VAL A 416 -45.62 3.09 3.48
C VAL A 416 -46.92 3.78 3.91
N ASN A 417 -46.78 4.99 4.47
CA ASN A 417 -47.78 5.96 4.95
C ASN A 417 -47.69 6.21 6.47
N GLY A 418 -46.64 6.93 6.87
CA GLY A 418 -46.72 7.79 8.06
C GLY A 418 -47.42 9.11 7.69
N PRO A 419 -48.05 9.82 8.65
CA PRO A 419 -49.06 10.85 8.39
C PRO A 419 -48.56 12.20 7.83
N ASP A 420 -47.33 12.29 7.33
CA ASP A 420 -46.78 13.53 6.76
C ASP A 420 -46.45 13.34 5.27
N ALA A 421 -47.49 13.28 4.43
CA ALA A 421 -47.42 13.48 2.99
C ALA A 421 -48.32 14.65 2.61
#